data_AF-X0Z3V7-F1
#
_entry.id   AF-X0Z3V7-F1
#
_cell.length_a   1.000
_cell.length_b   1.000
_cell.length_c   1.000
_cell.angle_alpha   90.00
_cell.angle_beta   90.00
_cell.angle_gamma   90.00
#
_symmetry.space_group_name_H-M   'P 1'
#
loop_
_entity.id
_entity.type
_entity.pdbx_description
1 polymer ?
#
loop_
_entity_poly.entity_id
_entity_poly.type
_entity_poly.pdbx_seq_one_letter_code
_entity_poly.pdbx_strand_id
1 'polypeptide(L)' 'MKRRDFIKDMAVGSLLMKFHPSLLAQKKISPDLAWIQGDSPALITREALSSLGGAKRFVSRGDVVVVKPNIGWDRP' A
#
# COMPACT_ATOMS: atom_id res chain seq x y z
N MET A 1 32.80 -32.97 -12.49
CA MET A 1 32.22 -31.71 -13.02
C MET A 1 33.28 -30.96 -13.81
N LYS A 2 32.94 -30.32 -14.93
CA LYS A 2 33.91 -29.51 -15.71
C LYS A 2 33.93 -28.09 -15.16
N ARG A 3 35.12 -27.54 -14.91
CA ARG A 3 35.34 -26.19 -14.35
C ARG A 3 34.64 -25.08 -15.14
N ARG A 4 34.59 -25.24 -16.47
CA ARG A 4 33.90 -24.34 -17.40
C ARG A 4 32.39 -24.27 -17.17
N ASP A 5 31.77 -25.41 -16.89
CA ASP A 5 30.32 -25.49 -16.77
C ASP A 5 29.89 -24.89 -15.43
N PHE A 6 30.66 -25.13 -14.36
CA PHE A 6 30.49 -24.49 -13.05
C PHE A 6 30.53 -22.95 -13.13
N ILE A 7 31.50 -22.37 -13.85
CA ILE A 7 31.61 -20.90 -13.99
C ILE A 7 30.42 -20.33 -14.78
N LYS A 8 29.94 -21.04 -15.80
CA LYS A 8 28.75 -20.63 -16.57
C LYS A 8 27.50 -20.64 -15.70
N ASP A 9 27.31 -21.70 -14.92
CA ASP A 9 26.15 -21.84 -14.04
C ASP A 9 26.15 -20.75 -12.94
N MET A 10 27.31 -20.42 -12.37
CA MET A 10 27.46 -19.29 -11.44
C MET A 10 27.16 -17.94 -12.10
N ALA A 11 27.63 -17.71 -13.33
CA ALA A 11 27.38 -16.48 -14.06
C ALA A 11 25.90 -16.29 -14.39
N VAL A 12 25.21 -17.36 -14.79
CA VAL A 12 23.76 -17.33 -15.06
C VAL A 12 22.96 -17.16 -13.77
N GLY A 13 23.29 -17.89 -12.70
CA GLY A 13 22.61 -17.79 -11.41
C GLY A 13 22.73 -16.40 -10.76
N SER A 14 23.91 -15.78 -10.86
CA SER A 14 24.13 -14.41 -10.37
C SER A 14 23.42 -13.34 -11.20
N LEU A 15 23.24 -13.56 -12.50
CA LEU A 15 22.44 -12.68 -13.35
C LEU A 15 20.95 -12.75 -12.99
N LEU A 16 20.42 -13.94 -12.72
CA LEU A 16 19.04 -14.14 -12.27
C LEU A 16 18.78 -13.49 -10.90
N MET A 17 19.75 -13.52 -9.99
CA MET A 17 19.67 -12.85 -8.68
C MET A 17 19.58 -11.31 -8.79
N LYS A 18 20.09 -10.70 -9.87
CA LYS A 18 19.97 -9.25 -10.10
C LYS A 18 18.56 -8.83 -10.53
N PHE A 19 17.76 -9.75 -11.06
CA PHE A 19 16.34 -9.52 -11.35
C PHE A 19 15.50 -9.79 -10.10
N HIS A 20 15.72 -8.99 -9.06
CA HIS A 20 14.94 -9.07 -7.83
C HIS A 20 13.49 -8.65 -8.12
N PRO A 21 12.46 -9.34 -7.58
CA PRO A 21 11.04 -9.01 -7.79
C PRO A 21 10.67 -7.57 -7.45
N SER A 22 11.48 -6.89 -6.62
CA SER A 22 11.32 -5.48 -6.30
C SER A 22 11.47 -4.54 -7.49
N LEU A 23 12.16 -4.95 -8.57
CA LEU A 23 12.22 -4.15 -9.81
C LEU A 23 10.88 -4.13 -10.55
N LEU A 24 10.02 -5.12 -10.30
CA LEU A 24 8.65 -5.18 -10.81
C LEU A 24 7.62 -4.65 -9.80
N ALA A 25 8.07 -4.31 -8.58
CA ALA A 25 7.18 -3.75 -7.58
C ALA A 25 6.85 -2.28 -7.92
N GLN A 26 5.69 -2.06 -8.53
CA GLN A 26 5.13 -0.71 -8.61
C GLN A 26 4.79 -0.23 -7.20
N LYS A 27 5.53 0.77 -6.72
CA LYS A 27 5.21 1.46 -5.48
C LYS A 27 3.87 2.17 -5.70
N LYS A 28 2.81 1.66 -5.06
CA LYS A 28 1.49 2.29 -5.10
C LYS A 28 1.55 3.58 -4.28
N ILE A 29 1.77 4.71 -4.95
CA ILE A 29 1.81 6.02 -4.32
C ILE A 29 0.36 6.40 -4.01
N SER A 30 0.06 6.54 -2.72
CA SER A 30 -1.21 7.11 -2.26
C SER A 30 -0.98 8.58 -1.93
N PRO A 31 -1.93 9.48 -2.21
CA PRO A 31 -1.80 10.88 -1.84
C PRO A 31 -1.77 11.05 -0.32
N ASP A 32 -1.31 12.22 0.11
CA ASP A 32 -1.34 12.63 1.52
C ASP A 32 -2.71 13.22 1.92
N LEU A 33 -3.48 13.71 0.94
CA LEU A 33 -4.81 14.26 1.13
C LEU A 33 -5.76 13.77 0.03
N ALA A 34 -6.99 13.41 0.40
CA ALA A 34 -8.07 13.11 -0.52
C ALA A 34 -9.28 13.99 -0.21
N TRP A 35 -9.78 14.70 -1.22
CA TRP A 35 -10.98 15.53 -1.13
C TRP A 35 -12.06 14.96 -2.06
N ILE A 36 -13.15 14.47 -1.47
CA ILE A 36 -14.25 13.83 -2.19
C ILE A 36 -15.54 14.60 -1.91
N GLN A 37 -16.34 14.84 -2.95
CA GLN A 37 -17.64 15.51 -2.86
C GLN A 37 -18.75 14.57 -3.34
N GLY A 38 -19.91 14.67 -2.70
CA GLY A 38 -21.10 13.88 -3.01
C GLY A 38 -22.09 13.91 -1.85
N ASP A 39 -23.31 13.48 -2.12
CA ASP A 39 -24.44 13.69 -1.19
C ASP A 39 -24.50 12.65 -0.07
N SER A 40 -23.86 11.50 -0.24
CA SER A 40 -23.88 10.41 0.74
C SER A 40 -22.61 10.42 1.60
N PRO A 41 -22.70 10.74 2.91
CA PRO A 41 -21.55 10.74 3.82
C PRO A 41 -20.80 9.41 3.86
N ALA A 42 -21.55 8.30 3.78
CA ALA A 42 -20.98 6.96 3.79
C ALA A 42 -20.15 6.68 2.53
N LEU A 43 -20.67 7.05 1.35
CA LEU A 43 -19.97 6.82 0.08
C LEU A 43 -18.72 7.70 -0.02
N ILE A 44 -18.82 8.99 0.27
CA ILE A 44 -17.67 9.91 0.18
C ILE A 44 -16.55 9.55 1.17
N THR A 45 -16.91 9.07 2.37
CA THR A 45 -15.93 8.62 3.37
C THR A 45 -15.21 7.36 2.91
N ARG A 46 -15.94 6.40 2.32
CA ARG A 46 -15.36 5.17 1.80
C ARG A 46 -14.40 5.44 0.64
N GLU A 47 -14.79 6.33 -0.27
CA GLU A 47 -13.98 6.71 -1.41
C GLU A 47 -12.71 7.48 -0.99
N ALA A 48 -12.83 8.39 -0.01
CA ALA A 48 -11.67 9.11 0.53
C ALA A 48 -10.66 8.14 1.16
N LEU A 49 -11.12 7.19 1.99
CA LEU A 49 -10.25 6.17 2.58
C LEU A 49 -9.60 5.26 1.52
N SER A 50 -10.36 4.86 0.50
CA SER A 50 -9.86 4.05 -0.62
C SER A 50 -8.75 4.78 -1.39
N SER A 51 -8.99 6.05 -1.72
CA SER A 51 -8.04 6.93 -2.40
C SER A 51 -6.75 7.11 -1.62
N LEU A 52 -6.83 7.18 -0.28
CA LEU A 52 -5.67 7.25 0.61
C LEU A 52 -4.90 5.93 0.77
N GLY A 53 -5.29 4.85 0.09
CA GLY A 53 -4.63 3.53 0.18
C GLY A 53 -5.31 2.55 1.14
N GLY A 54 -6.51 2.90 1.64
CA GLY A 54 -7.35 2.05 2.48
C GLY A 54 -7.01 2.11 3.97
N ALA A 55 -7.94 1.63 4.81
CA ALA A 55 -7.80 1.65 6.26
C ALA A 55 -6.54 0.91 6.77
N LYS A 56 -6.12 -0.15 6.08
CA LYS A 56 -4.91 -0.93 6.41
C LYS A 56 -3.60 -0.13 6.28
N ARG A 57 -3.62 1.03 5.62
CA ARG A 57 -2.48 1.96 5.62
C ARG A 57 -2.25 2.58 7.00
N PHE A 58 -3.30 2.71 7.81
CA PHE A 58 -3.28 3.43 9.07
C PHE A 58 -3.47 2.52 10.29
N VAL A 59 -4.15 1.38 10.10
CA VAL A 59 -4.50 0.46 11.19
C VAL A 59 -4.06 -0.96 10.83
N SER A 60 -3.26 -1.56 11.70
CA SER A 60 -2.80 -2.94 11.61
C SER A 60 -3.70 -3.90 12.39
N ARG A 61 -3.55 -5.20 12.12
CA ARG A 61 -4.28 -6.23 12.85
C ARG A 61 -3.81 -6.26 14.29
N GLY A 62 -4.74 -6.08 15.23
CA GLY A 62 -4.44 -6.09 16.67
C GLY A 62 -4.31 -4.70 17.28
N ASP A 63 -4.33 -3.65 16.47
CA ASP A 63 -4.33 -2.27 16.98
C ASP A 63 -5.62 -2.01 17.76
N VAL A 64 -5.48 -1.39 18.94
CA VAL A 64 -6.60 -0.85 19.71
C VAL A 64 -6.85 0.58 19.21
N VAL A 65 -7.94 0.75 18.47
CA VAL A 65 -8.31 2.03 17.85
C VAL A 65 -9.45 2.67 18.62
N VAL A 66 -9.30 3.97 18.92
CA VAL A 66 -10.38 4.81 19.44
C VAL A 66 -10.92 5.67 18.31
N VAL A 67 -12.21 5.53 18.00
CA VAL A 67 -12.90 6.50 17.16
C VAL A 67 -13.40 7.60 18.06
N LYS A 68 -12.80 8.80 17.95
CA LYS A 68 -13.31 9.98 18.65
C LYS A 68 -14.58 10.46 17.94
N PRO A 69 -15.77 10.32 18.52
CA PRO A 69 -16.94 10.99 17.98
C PRO A 69 -16.69 12.49 18.08
N ASN A 70 -16.91 13.21 16.98
CA ASN A 70 -16.89 14.66 17.03
C ASN A 70 -18.17 15.09 17.77
N ILE A 71 -18.07 15.93 18.81
CA ILE A 71 -19.26 16.57 19.39
C ILE A 71 -19.73 17.58 18.34
N GLY A 72 -20.74 17.18 17.56
CA GLY A 72 -21.47 18.09 16.71
C GLY A 72 -22.32 18.98 17.61
N TRP A 73 -22.06 20.28 17.56
CA TRP A 73 -23.05 21.26 17.98
C TRP A 73 -24.27 21.03 17.08
N ASP A 74 -25.44 20.89 17.71
CA ASP A 74 -26.71 20.94 17.02
C ASP A 74 -26.71 22.23 16.19
N ARG A 75 -26.71 22.09 14.86
CA ARG A 75 -26.85 23.24 13.95
C ARG A 75 -28.32 23.24 13.57
N PRO A 76 -29.11 24.21 14.04
CA PRO A 76 -30.54 24.28 13.73
C PRO A 76 -30.80 24.39 12.21
#